data_AF-A0A2J8KQQ0-F1
#
_entry.id   AF-A0A2J8KQQ0-F1
#
_cell.length_a   1.000
_cell.length_b   1.000
_cell.length_c   1.000
_cell.angle_alpha   90.00
_cell.angle_beta   90.00
_cell.angle_gamma   90.00
#
_symmetry.space_group_name_H-M   'P 1'
#
loop_
_entity.id
_entity.type
_entity.pdbx_description
1 polymer ?
#
loop_
_entity_poly.entity_id
_entity_poly.type
_entity_poly.pdbx_seq_one_letter_code
_entity_poly.pdbx_strand_id
1 'polypeptide(L)'
;MAATLLAARGAGPAPAWGPEAFTPDWESREVSTGTTIMAVQFDGGVVLGADSRTTTGSYIANRVTDKLTPIHDRIFCCRSGSAADTQAVADAVTYQLGFHSIELNEPPLVHTAASLFKEMCYRYREDLMAGIIIAGWDPQEGGQVYSVPMGGMMVRQSFAIGGSGSSYIYGYVDATYREGMTKEECLQFTANAFSFYPQLSLWPWSGMAPVEE
;
A
#
# COMPACT_ATOMS: atom_id res chain seq x y z
N MET A 1 67.49 -2.81 -7.53
CA MET A 1 66.37 -3.56 -8.13
C MET A 1 66.23 -4.90 -7.43
N ALA A 2 65.24 -5.04 -6.55
CA ALA A 2 64.64 -6.31 -6.15
C ALA A 2 63.34 -5.97 -5.41
N ALA A 3 62.20 -6.12 -6.10
CA ALA A 3 60.88 -5.80 -5.60
C ALA A 3 60.39 -6.87 -4.61
N THR A 4 59.95 -6.46 -3.43
CA THR A 4 59.30 -7.32 -2.44
C THR A 4 57.80 -7.40 -2.79
N LEU A 5 57.36 -8.55 -3.30
CA LEU A 5 55.94 -8.85 -3.54
C LEU A 5 55.24 -9.15 -2.21
N LEU A 6 54.48 -8.17 -1.70
CA LEU A 6 53.58 -8.31 -0.57
C LEU A 6 52.30 -9.01 -1.06
N ALA A 7 52.08 -10.27 -0.63
CA ALA A 7 50.85 -10.98 -0.91
C ALA A 7 49.69 -10.37 -0.10
N ALA A 8 48.79 -9.65 -0.77
CA ALA A 8 47.54 -9.19 -0.18
C ALA A 8 46.63 -10.40 0.13
N ARG A 9 46.57 -10.80 1.40
CA ARG A 9 45.50 -11.67 1.89
C ARG A 9 44.22 -10.83 1.95
N GLY A 10 43.34 -11.03 0.97
CA GLY A 10 41.97 -10.50 1.03
C GLY A 10 41.27 -11.08 2.27
N ALA A 11 40.89 -10.20 3.20
CA ALA A 11 39.97 -10.55 4.26
C ALA A 11 38.60 -10.78 3.62
N GLY A 12 38.15 -12.03 3.56
CA GLY A 12 36.74 -12.34 3.28
C GLY A 12 35.86 -11.80 4.41
N PRO A 13 34.57 -11.52 4.16
CA PRO A 13 33.68 -11.01 5.20
C PRO A 13 33.61 -12.02 6.35
N ALA A 14 33.74 -11.51 7.57
CA ALA A 14 33.65 -12.30 8.79
C ALA A 14 32.26 -12.96 8.92
N PRO A 15 32.16 -14.18 9.49
CA PRO A 15 30.87 -14.82 9.69
C PRO A 15 30.02 -14.00 10.67
N ALA A 16 28.84 -13.57 10.19
CA ALA A 16 27.93 -12.69 10.91
C ALA A 16 27.22 -13.44 12.06
N TRP A 17 27.79 -13.34 13.26
CA TRP A 17 27.12 -13.69 14.53
C TRP A 17 26.84 -12.41 15.33
N GLY A 18 26.16 -11.44 14.70
CA GLY A 18 25.72 -10.18 15.30
C GLY A 18 24.20 -10.00 15.22
N PRO A 19 23.61 -9.04 15.96
CA PRO A 19 22.17 -8.77 15.94
C PRO A 19 21.62 -8.42 14.54
N GLU A 20 22.49 -7.99 13.63
CA GLU A 20 22.20 -7.72 12.21
C GLU A 20 21.92 -9.00 11.39
N ALA A 21 22.23 -10.18 11.91
CA ALA A 21 22.02 -11.45 11.21
C ALA A 21 20.56 -11.95 11.22
N PHE A 22 19.70 -11.32 12.03
CA PHE A 22 18.29 -11.69 12.19
C PHE A 22 17.30 -10.61 11.74
N THR A 23 17.79 -9.44 11.34
CA THR A 23 16.95 -8.37 10.80
C THR A 23 16.86 -8.53 9.29
N PRO A 24 15.68 -8.74 8.71
CA PRO A 24 15.51 -8.71 7.26
C PRO A 24 16.10 -7.41 6.67
N ASP A 25 16.74 -7.50 5.51
CA ASP A 25 17.48 -6.39 4.88
C ASP A 25 16.61 -5.14 4.58
N TRP A 26 15.29 -5.25 4.67
CA TRP A 26 14.37 -4.13 4.51
C TRP A 26 14.30 -3.18 5.73
N GLU A 27 14.76 -3.59 6.92
CA GLU A 27 14.93 -2.66 8.05
C GLU A 27 16.14 -1.73 7.86
N SER A 28 17.14 -2.14 7.07
CA SER A 28 18.39 -1.39 6.84
C SER A 28 18.26 -0.34 5.73
N ARG A 29 17.26 -0.49 4.84
CA ARG A 29 16.98 0.43 3.75
C ARG A 29 16.00 1.51 4.21
N GLU A 30 16.52 2.71 4.46
CA GLU A 30 15.70 3.91 4.66
C GLU A 30 14.87 4.20 3.40
N VAL A 31 13.68 3.61 3.32
CA VAL A 31 12.60 4.10 2.46
C VAL A 31 11.80 5.11 3.28
N SER A 32 12.47 6.20 3.69
CA SER A 32 11.80 7.37 4.27
C SER A 32 11.13 8.18 3.14
N THR A 33 10.15 7.55 2.47
CA THR A 33 9.47 8.13 1.29
C THR A 33 8.39 9.14 1.62
N GLY A 34 8.06 9.33 2.91
CA GLY A 34 6.96 10.20 3.32
C GLY A 34 5.60 9.74 2.78
N THR A 35 5.50 8.47 2.35
CA THR A 35 4.27 7.94 1.74
C THR A 35 3.18 7.87 2.80
N THR A 36 2.02 8.41 2.47
CA THR A 36 0.82 8.35 3.28
C THR A 36 -0.30 7.82 2.41
N ILE A 37 -0.90 6.72 2.83
CA ILE A 37 -2.07 6.14 2.20
C ILE A 37 -3.16 5.98 3.25
N MET A 38 -4.41 6.20 2.86
CA MET A 38 -5.55 6.19 3.75
C MET A 38 -6.78 5.65 3.02
N ALA A 39 -7.56 4.84 3.71
CA ALA A 39 -8.87 4.40 3.27
C ALA A 39 -9.87 4.53 4.42
N VAL A 40 -11.07 5.01 4.12
CA VAL A 40 -12.14 5.22 5.09
C VAL A 40 -13.43 4.63 4.54
N GLN A 41 -14.07 3.78 5.33
CA GLN A 41 -15.38 3.20 5.02
C GLN A 41 -16.49 4.19 5.40
N PHE A 42 -17.52 4.29 4.55
CA PHE A 42 -18.74 5.06 4.83
C PHE A 42 -19.97 4.29 4.35
N ASP A 43 -21.16 4.76 4.72
CA ASP A 43 -22.42 4.14 4.31
C ASP A 43 -22.63 4.27 2.80
N GLY A 44 -22.42 3.15 2.10
CA GLY A 44 -22.54 3.07 0.64
C GLY A 44 -21.21 2.95 -0.11
N GLY A 45 -20.05 2.97 0.57
CA GLY A 45 -18.77 2.81 -0.13
C GLY A 45 -17.52 3.03 0.72
N VAL A 46 -16.43 3.38 0.02
CA VAL A 46 -15.13 3.68 0.60
C VAL A 46 -14.54 4.93 -0.05
N VAL A 47 -13.81 5.73 0.72
CA VAL A 47 -12.98 6.83 0.24
C VAL A 47 -11.52 6.42 0.36
N LEU A 48 -10.76 6.63 -0.71
CA LEU A 48 -9.34 6.35 -0.78
C LEU A 48 -8.57 7.66 -1.00
N GLY A 49 -7.42 7.78 -0.34
CA GLY A 49 -6.52 8.90 -0.53
C GLY A 49 -5.07 8.46 -0.43
N ALA A 50 -4.22 9.10 -1.22
CA ALA A 50 -2.79 8.88 -1.19
C ALA A 50 -2.06 10.20 -1.50
N ASP A 51 -0.83 10.32 -1.00
CA ASP A 51 0.09 11.36 -1.48
C ASP A 51 0.71 10.95 -2.83
N SER A 52 1.15 11.93 -3.60
CA SER A 52 1.65 11.71 -4.97
C SER A 52 3.19 11.71 -5.07
N ARG A 53 3.92 11.87 -3.97
CA ARG A 53 5.38 11.99 -3.98
C ARG A 53 6.05 10.63 -3.82
N THR A 54 7.08 10.38 -4.63
CA THR A 54 8.00 9.26 -4.48
C THR A 54 9.43 9.80 -4.42
N THR A 55 10.18 9.43 -3.38
CA THR A 55 11.58 9.84 -3.19
C THR A 55 12.53 8.64 -3.23
N THR A 56 13.80 8.92 -3.47
CA THR A 56 14.91 7.98 -3.31
C THR A 56 15.95 8.69 -2.45
N GLY A 57 15.97 8.36 -1.17
CA GLY A 57 16.68 9.16 -0.16
C GLY A 57 16.17 10.61 -0.14
N SER A 58 17.09 11.57 -0.23
CA SER A 58 16.76 13.01 -0.28
C SER A 58 16.25 13.50 -1.63
N TYR A 59 16.35 12.70 -2.68
CA TYR A 59 15.97 13.11 -4.03
C TYR A 59 14.51 12.77 -4.33
N ILE A 60 13.75 13.72 -4.88
CA ILE A 60 12.38 13.46 -5.35
C ILE A 60 12.45 12.80 -6.73
N ALA A 61 12.24 11.49 -6.77
CA ALA A 61 12.22 10.71 -7.99
C ALA A 61 11.00 11.04 -8.86
N ASN A 62 9.82 11.18 -8.24
CA ASN A 62 8.61 11.59 -8.93
C ASN A 62 7.69 12.40 -8.00
N ARG A 63 7.07 13.46 -8.51
CA ARG A 63 6.14 14.33 -7.77
C ARG A 63 4.67 13.99 -7.96
N VAL A 64 4.35 13.18 -8.96
CA VAL A 64 2.97 12.89 -9.43
C VAL A 64 2.77 11.39 -9.64
N THR A 65 3.28 10.57 -8.72
CA THR A 65 3.06 9.11 -8.74
C THR A 65 1.65 8.80 -8.31
N ASP A 66 0.95 8.01 -9.12
CA ASP A 66 -0.29 7.39 -8.69
C ASP A 66 0.00 6.15 -7.83
N LYS A 67 -0.45 6.18 -6.58
CA LYS A 67 -0.32 5.07 -5.62
C LYS A 67 -1.62 4.30 -5.45
N LEU A 68 -2.70 4.76 -6.08
CA LEU A 68 -3.99 4.10 -6.14
C LEU A 68 -4.04 3.29 -7.43
N THR A 69 -4.11 1.97 -7.33
CA THR A 69 -4.12 1.11 -8.50
C THR A 69 -5.46 0.38 -8.58
N PRO A 70 -6.21 0.51 -9.68
CA PRO A 70 -7.40 -0.29 -9.89
C PRO A 70 -7.00 -1.75 -10.08
N ILE A 71 -7.55 -2.63 -9.24
CA ILE A 71 -7.38 -4.09 -9.34
C ILE A 71 -8.56 -4.70 -10.09
N HIS A 72 -9.74 -4.11 -9.93
CA HIS A 72 -10.96 -4.41 -10.67
C HIS A 72 -11.83 -3.15 -10.72
N ASP A 73 -12.90 -3.15 -11.51
CA ASP A 73 -13.84 -2.02 -11.66
C ASP A 73 -14.32 -1.38 -10.33
N ARG A 74 -14.40 -2.17 -9.25
CA ARG A 74 -14.90 -1.77 -7.93
C ARG A 74 -13.91 -1.99 -6.79
N ILE A 75 -12.67 -2.36 -7.10
CA ILE A 75 -11.65 -2.70 -6.12
C ILE A 75 -10.35 -1.97 -6.46
N PHE A 76 -9.84 -1.23 -5.50
CA PHE A 76 -8.59 -0.49 -5.61
C PHE A 76 -7.62 -0.94 -4.52
N CYS A 77 -6.33 -0.82 -4.80
CA CYS A 77 -5.29 -0.95 -3.79
C CYS A 77 -4.48 0.33 -3.67
N CYS A 78 -4.13 0.68 -2.44
CA CYS A 78 -3.12 1.68 -2.13
C CYS A 78 -1.78 0.97 -1.95
N ARG A 79 -0.74 1.47 -2.63
CA ARG A 79 0.60 0.90 -2.59
C ARG A 79 1.54 1.72 -1.70
N SER A 80 2.21 1.05 -0.75
CA SER A 80 3.26 1.63 0.07
C SER A 80 4.42 0.65 0.27
N GLY A 81 5.64 1.17 0.38
CA GLY A 81 6.87 0.36 0.44
C GLY A 81 7.70 0.47 -0.84
N SER A 82 8.34 -0.63 -1.22
CA SER A 82 9.09 -0.72 -2.47
C SER A 82 8.15 -0.57 -3.67
N ALA A 83 8.44 0.41 -4.54
CA ALA A 83 7.62 0.66 -5.71
C ALA A 83 7.60 -0.54 -6.66
N ALA A 84 8.72 -1.22 -6.84
CA ALA A 84 8.83 -2.40 -7.70
C ALA A 84 7.99 -3.57 -7.17
N ASP A 85 8.14 -3.87 -5.87
CA ASP A 85 7.46 -5.00 -5.22
C ASP A 85 5.95 -4.81 -5.26
N THR A 86 5.48 -3.63 -4.87
CA THR A 86 4.06 -3.31 -4.81
C THR A 86 3.40 -3.28 -6.19
N GLN A 87 4.12 -2.87 -7.24
CA GLN A 87 3.63 -2.93 -8.62
C GLN A 87 3.50 -4.38 -9.10
N ALA A 88 4.56 -5.19 -8.90
CA ALA A 88 4.54 -6.58 -9.33
C ALA A 88 3.42 -7.39 -8.65
N VAL A 89 3.20 -7.17 -7.36
CA VAL A 89 2.10 -7.82 -6.62
C VAL A 89 0.75 -7.34 -7.14
N ALA A 90 0.55 -6.03 -7.36
CA ALA A 90 -0.71 -5.49 -7.86
C ALA A 90 -1.06 -6.05 -9.25
N ASP A 91 -0.09 -6.13 -10.15
CA ASP A 91 -0.29 -6.66 -11.51
C ASP A 91 -0.64 -8.16 -11.47
N ALA A 92 0.05 -8.93 -10.64
CA ALA A 92 -0.20 -10.36 -10.48
C ALA A 92 -1.60 -10.63 -9.89
N VAL A 93 -2.01 -9.87 -8.87
CA VAL A 93 -3.36 -10.00 -8.28
C VAL A 93 -4.43 -9.56 -9.27
N THR A 94 -4.21 -8.49 -10.03
CA THR A 94 -5.13 -8.02 -11.07
C THR A 94 -5.40 -9.13 -12.10
N TYR A 95 -4.33 -9.80 -12.56
CA TYR A 95 -4.46 -10.92 -13.49
C TYR A 95 -5.24 -12.10 -12.88
N GLN A 96 -4.89 -12.52 -11.66
CA GLN A 96 -5.55 -13.65 -10.99
C GLN A 96 -7.03 -13.37 -10.70
N LEU A 97 -7.33 -12.17 -10.21
CA LEU A 97 -8.69 -11.76 -9.88
C LEU A 97 -9.55 -11.59 -11.13
N GLY A 98 -8.98 -11.01 -12.20
CA GLY A 98 -9.66 -10.89 -13.50
C GLY A 98 -10.00 -12.26 -14.10
N PHE A 99 -9.04 -13.19 -14.08
CA PHE A 99 -9.30 -14.57 -14.53
C PHE A 99 -10.41 -15.23 -13.70
N HIS A 100 -10.34 -15.11 -12.37
CA HIS A 100 -11.35 -15.67 -11.47
C HIS A 100 -12.75 -15.09 -11.69
N SER A 101 -12.86 -13.78 -11.92
CA SER A 101 -14.14 -13.12 -12.21
C SER A 101 -14.73 -13.59 -13.54
N ILE A 102 -13.91 -13.78 -14.57
CA ILE A 102 -14.36 -14.28 -15.88
C ILE A 102 -14.86 -15.73 -15.75
N GLU A 103 -14.14 -16.58 -15.01
CA GLU A 103 -14.51 -17.98 -14.81
C GLU A 103 -15.85 -18.14 -14.07
N LEU A 104 -16.09 -17.32 -13.04
CA LEU A 104 -17.34 -17.33 -12.29
C LEU A 104 -18.46 -16.50 -12.95
N ASN A 105 -18.11 -15.65 -13.92
CA ASN A 105 -19.00 -14.68 -14.56
C ASN A 105 -19.74 -13.79 -13.53
N GLU A 106 -19.05 -13.45 -12.45
CA GLU A 106 -19.55 -12.65 -11.33
C GLU A 106 -18.53 -11.59 -10.91
N PRO A 107 -18.98 -10.41 -10.42
CA PRO A 107 -18.06 -9.41 -9.91
C PRO A 107 -17.32 -9.94 -8.67
N PRO A 108 -15.98 -9.82 -8.59
CA PRO A 108 -15.22 -10.38 -7.50
C PRO A 108 -15.51 -9.67 -6.18
N LEU A 109 -15.46 -10.43 -5.08
CA LEU A 109 -15.61 -9.90 -3.73
C LEU A 109 -14.33 -9.20 -3.26
N VAL A 110 -14.48 -8.17 -2.41
CA VAL A 110 -13.33 -7.44 -1.86
C VAL A 110 -12.47 -8.36 -0.99
N HIS A 111 -13.11 -9.25 -0.23
CA HIS A 111 -12.43 -10.26 0.58
C HIS A 111 -11.57 -11.22 -0.25
N THR A 112 -12.02 -11.60 -1.45
CA THR A 112 -11.24 -12.46 -2.36
C THR A 112 -9.98 -11.76 -2.83
N ALA A 113 -10.08 -10.49 -3.23
CA ALA A 113 -8.91 -9.69 -3.60
C ALA A 113 -7.91 -9.56 -2.43
N ALA A 114 -8.41 -9.25 -1.23
CA ALA A 114 -7.58 -9.15 -0.02
C ALA A 114 -6.87 -10.48 0.32
N SER A 115 -7.54 -11.61 0.08
CA SER A 115 -6.97 -12.94 0.29
C SER A 115 -5.82 -13.26 -0.66
N LEU A 116 -5.92 -12.85 -1.93
CA LEU A 116 -4.83 -12.98 -2.91
C LEU A 116 -3.62 -12.14 -2.51
N PHE A 117 -3.84 -10.88 -2.12
CA PHE A 117 -2.76 -10.01 -1.61
C PHE A 117 -2.09 -10.62 -0.38
N LYS A 118 -2.89 -11.08 0.58
CA LYS A 118 -2.39 -11.77 1.78
C LYS A 118 -1.50 -12.95 1.40
N GLU A 119 -1.93 -13.81 0.48
CA GLU A 119 -1.17 -14.98 0.06
C GLU A 119 0.16 -14.60 -0.58
N MET A 120 0.17 -13.64 -1.51
CA MET A 120 1.40 -13.17 -2.16
C MET A 120 2.35 -12.51 -1.16
N CYS A 121 1.84 -11.60 -0.32
CA CYS A 121 2.63 -10.90 0.69
C CYS A 121 3.17 -11.85 1.76
N TYR A 122 2.42 -12.89 2.15
CA TYR A 122 2.89 -13.87 3.13
C TYR A 122 3.92 -14.83 2.53
N ARG A 123 3.71 -15.29 1.29
CA ARG A 123 4.61 -16.24 0.62
C ARG A 123 6.01 -15.67 0.41
N TYR A 124 6.10 -14.39 0.03
CA TYR A 124 7.36 -13.72 -0.25
C TYR A 124 7.70 -12.66 0.81
N ARG A 125 7.23 -12.85 2.05
CA ARG A 125 7.37 -11.86 3.13
C ARG A 125 8.81 -11.48 3.48
N GLU A 126 9.78 -12.34 3.18
CA GLU A 126 11.20 -12.09 3.44
C GLU A 126 11.86 -11.29 2.30
N ASP A 127 11.28 -11.34 1.09
CA ASP A 127 11.82 -10.69 -0.11
C ASP A 127 11.05 -9.42 -0.52
N LEU A 128 9.78 -9.31 -0.11
CA LEU A 128 8.89 -8.20 -0.47
C LEU A 128 8.78 -7.16 0.64
N MET A 129 8.95 -5.90 0.26
CA MET A 129 8.64 -4.75 1.10
C MET A 129 7.35 -4.08 0.60
N ALA A 130 6.20 -4.65 0.97
CA ALA A 130 4.89 -4.17 0.54
C ALA A 130 3.92 -4.00 1.71
N GLY A 131 3.42 -2.78 1.87
CA GLY A 131 2.23 -2.46 2.67
C GLY A 131 1.10 -2.07 1.73
N ILE A 132 0.03 -2.86 1.74
CA ILE A 132 -1.10 -2.70 0.84
C ILE A 132 -2.37 -2.43 1.65
N ILE A 133 -3.13 -1.41 1.24
CA ILE A 133 -4.51 -1.24 1.70
C ILE A 133 -5.42 -1.58 0.53
N ILE A 134 -6.30 -2.54 0.70
CA ILE A 134 -7.30 -2.91 -0.29
C ILE A 134 -8.61 -2.28 0.14
N ALA A 135 -9.24 -1.51 -0.74
CA ALA A 135 -10.58 -1.04 -0.52
C ALA A 135 -11.43 -1.19 -1.76
N GLY A 136 -12.68 -1.52 -1.56
CA GLY A 136 -13.62 -1.68 -2.65
C GLY A 136 -15.04 -1.71 -2.16
N TRP A 137 -15.94 -1.93 -3.11
CA TRP A 137 -17.35 -2.12 -2.84
C TRP A 137 -17.82 -3.41 -3.49
N ASP A 138 -18.52 -4.26 -2.73
CA ASP A 138 -19.21 -5.41 -3.28
C ASP A 138 -20.71 -5.41 -2.93
N PRO A 139 -21.55 -6.15 -3.68
CA PRO A 139 -22.98 -6.20 -3.42
C PRO A 139 -23.37 -6.97 -2.15
N GLN A 140 -22.46 -7.74 -1.56
CA GLN A 140 -22.77 -8.65 -0.44
C GLN A 140 -22.60 -7.95 0.92
N GLU A 141 -21.48 -7.26 1.13
CA GLU A 141 -21.19 -6.56 2.38
C GLU A 141 -20.92 -5.06 2.20
N GLY A 142 -21.05 -4.54 0.98
CA GLY A 142 -20.91 -3.12 0.68
C GLY A 142 -19.45 -2.67 0.63
N GLY A 143 -19.21 -1.43 1.10
CA GLY A 143 -17.87 -0.86 1.16
C GLY A 143 -17.01 -1.59 2.19
N GLN A 144 -15.80 -2.00 1.84
CA GLN A 144 -14.88 -2.72 2.73
C GLN A 144 -13.46 -2.18 2.60
N VAL A 145 -12.75 -2.15 3.74
CA VAL A 145 -11.33 -1.78 3.81
C VAL A 145 -10.58 -2.91 4.52
N TYR A 146 -9.54 -3.41 3.86
CA TYR A 146 -8.61 -4.39 4.38
C TYR A 146 -7.20 -3.82 4.39
N SER A 147 -6.51 -3.99 5.51
CA SER A 147 -5.09 -3.68 5.65
C SER A 147 -4.28 -4.97 5.58
N VAL A 148 -3.29 -4.98 4.68
CA VAL A 148 -2.26 -6.01 4.56
C VAL A 148 -0.91 -5.36 4.81
N PRO A 149 -0.48 -5.26 6.09
CA PRO A 149 0.82 -4.71 6.41
C PRO A 149 1.94 -5.70 6.02
N MET A 150 3.17 -5.23 6.16
CA MET A 150 4.36 -6.08 6.03
C MET A 150 4.25 -7.27 7.00
N GLY A 151 4.47 -8.48 6.50
CA GLY A 151 4.22 -9.73 7.23
C GLY A 151 3.00 -10.51 6.75
N GLY A 152 2.15 -9.94 5.89
CA GLY A 152 1.12 -10.68 5.18
C GLY A 152 -0.10 -11.10 6.03
N MET A 153 -0.35 -10.41 7.14
CA MET A 153 -1.63 -10.52 7.85
C MET A 153 -2.73 -9.77 7.09
N MET A 154 -3.98 -10.17 7.28
CA MET A 154 -5.14 -9.51 6.67
C MET A 154 -6.12 -9.12 7.77
N VAL A 155 -6.43 -7.83 7.86
CA VAL A 155 -7.35 -7.30 8.88
C VAL A 155 -8.35 -6.35 8.24
N ARG A 156 -9.63 -6.56 8.54
CA ARG A 156 -10.70 -5.64 8.18
C ARG A 156 -10.77 -4.50 9.20
N GLN A 157 -10.85 -3.27 8.74
CA GLN A 157 -10.93 -2.08 9.59
C GLN A 157 -11.92 -1.07 9.02
N SER A 158 -12.54 -0.23 9.87
CA SER A 158 -13.43 0.84 9.39
C SER A 158 -12.66 1.97 8.71
N PHE A 159 -11.41 2.18 9.11
CA PHE A 159 -10.44 3.00 8.40
C PHE A 159 -9.07 2.31 8.50
N ALA A 160 -8.22 2.54 7.50
CA ALA A 160 -6.85 2.08 7.50
C ALA A 160 -5.94 3.22 7.05
N ILE A 161 -4.81 3.39 7.73
CA ILE A 161 -3.74 4.30 7.35
C ILE A 161 -2.44 3.53 7.24
N GLY A 162 -1.59 3.92 6.30
CA GLY A 162 -0.35 3.22 6.02
C GLY A 162 0.72 4.09 5.38
N GLY A 163 1.93 3.54 5.32
CA GLY A 163 3.13 4.22 4.84
C GLY A 163 3.86 5.02 5.92
N SER A 164 5.11 5.40 5.64
CA SER A 164 5.98 6.06 6.63
C SER A 164 5.42 7.37 7.17
N GLY A 165 4.62 8.10 6.38
CA GLY A 165 3.98 9.36 6.76
C GLY A 165 2.72 9.17 7.61
N SER A 166 2.15 7.96 7.69
CA SER A 166 0.97 7.68 8.51
C SER A 166 1.23 7.91 10.02
N SER A 167 2.48 7.74 10.47
CA SER A 167 2.91 7.97 11.85
C SER A 167 2.52 9.35 12.41
N TYR A 168 2.49 10.38 11.56
CA TYR A 168 2.17 11.75 11.94
C TYR A 168 0.66 12.04 12.06
N ILE A 169 -0.18 11.25 11.39
CA ILE A 169 -1.62 11.49 11.31
C ILE A 169 -2.43 10.61 12.27
N TYR A 170 -1.81 9.63 12.94
CA TYR A 170 -2.51 8.76 13.91
C TYR A 170 -3.32 9.56 14.94
N GLY A 171 -2.72 10.57 15.58
CA GLY A 171 -3.42 11.37 16.59
C GLY A 171 -4.59 12.18 16.03
N TYR A 172 -4.50 12.66 14.78
CA TYR A 172 -5.59 13.36 14.12
C TYR A 172 -6.74 12.42 13.75
N VAL A 173 -6.40 11.28 13.16
CA VAL A 173 -7.36 10.25 12.72
C VAL A 173 -8.12 9.72 13.92
N ASP A 174 -7.43 9.38 15.02
CA ASP A 174 -8.05 8.86 16.24
C ASP A 174 -8.96 9.89 16.92
N ALA A 175 -8.58 11.17 16.95
CA ALA A 175 -9.37 12.23 17.58
C ALA A 175 -10.59 12.68 16.75
N THR A 176 -10.53 12.54 15.41
CA THR A 176 -11.53 13.11 14.48
C THR A 176 -12.45 12.06 13.89
N TYR A 177 -12.03 10.80 13.84
CA TYR A 177 -12.84 9.72 13.31
C TYR A 177 -14.12 9.52 14.13
N ARG A 178 -15.22 9.29 13.42
CA ARG A 178 -16.56 9.05 13.96
C ARG A 178 -17.20 7.97 13.08
N GLU A 179 -17.92 7.06 13.70
CA GLU A 179 -18.70 6.06 12.95
C GLU A 179 -19.87 6.73 12.22
N GLY A 180 -20.24 6.20 11.04
CA GLY A 180 -21.37 6.70 10.26
C GLY A 180 -21.15 8.07 9.61
N MET A 181 -19.91 8.46 9.29
CA MET A 181 -19.66 9.66 8.49
C MET A 181 -20.29 9.57 7.10
N THR A 182 -20.77 10.70 6.58
CA THR A 182 -21.22 10.78 5.19
C THR A 182 -20.04 10.76 4.21
N LYS A 183 -20.32 10.55 2.92
CA LYS A 183 -19.30 10.60 1.86
C LYS A 183 -18.53 11.93 1.87
N GLU A 184 -19.22 13.05 1.98
CA GLU A 184 -18.64 14.39 1.98
C GLU A 184 -17.78 14.62 3.23
N GLU A 185 -18.25 14.16 4.39
CA GLU A 185 -17.46 14.20 5.63
C GLU A 185 -16.19 13.34 5.51
N CYS A 186 -16.28 12.13 4.95
CA CYS A 186 -15.11 11.27 4.72
C CYS A 186 -14.11 11.89 3.74
N LEU A 187 -14.59 12.55 2.68
CA LEU A 187 -13.73 13.26 1.74
C LEU A 187 -13.00 14.42 2.44
N GLN A 188 -13.70 15.23 3.22
CA GLN A 188 -13.10 16.33 3.95
C GLN A 188 -12.14 15.83 5.04
N PHE A 189 -12.51 14.76 5.75
CA PHE A 189 -11.69 14.12 6.77
C PHE A 189 -10.36 13.62 6.16
N THR A 190 -10.44 12.93 5.03
CA THR A 190 -9.27 12.45 4.28
C THR A 190 -8.43 13.62 3.79
N ALA A 191 -9.05 14.64 3.17
CA ALA A 191 -8.36 15.84 2.71
C ALA A 191 -7.60 16.56 3.82
N ASN A 192 -8.23 16.71 4.98
CA ASN A 192 -7.62 17.33 6.16
C ASN A 192 -6.45 16.48 6.70
N ALA A 193 -6.59 15.15 6.74
CA ALA A 193 -5.51 14.25 7.15
C ALA A 193 -4.26 14.44 6.26
N PHE A 194 -4.46 14.56 4.95
CA PHE A 194 -3.38 14.86 4.02
C PHE A 194 -2.94 16.32 4.03
N SER A 195 -3.73 17.27 4.52
CA SER A 195 -3.31 18.68 4.59
C SER A 195 -2.15 18.91 5.56
N PHE A 196 -1.94 18.01 6.53
CA PHE A 196 -0.75 18.02 7.38
C PHE A 196 0.53 17.71 6.58
N TYR A 197 0.40 17.23 5.34
CA TYR A 197 1.49 16.94 4.41
C TYR A 197 1.17 17.50 3.01
N PRO A 198 1.65 18.71 2.64
CA PRO A 198 1.07 19.48 1.54
C PRO A 198 1.37 18.96 0.11
N GLN A 199 0.94 17.74 -0.27
CA GLN A 199 1.07 17.14 -1.63
C GLN A 199 0.00 16.04 -1.88
N LEU A 200 -1.29 16.41 -1.81
CA LEU A 200 -2.44 15.50 -1.84
C LEU A 200 -2.92 15.14 -3.26
N SER A 201 -3.23 13.86 -3.49
CA SER A 201 -4.09 13.38 -4.60
C SER A 201 -5.33 12.68 -4.04
N LEU A 202 -6.52 13.26 -4.25
CA LEU A 202 -7.81 12.68 -3.82
C LEU A 202 -8.52 12.04 -5.01
N TRP A 203 -9.07 10.84 -4.82
CA TRP A 203 -9.96 10.20 -5.80
C TRP A 203 -11.35 9.96 -5.18
N PRO A 204 -12.34 10.85 -5.40
CA PRO A 204 -13.70 10.62 -4.96
C PRO A 204 -14.39 9.59 -5.86
N TRP A 205 -14.82 8.46 -5.31
CA TRP A 205 -15.67 7.51 -6.04
C TRP A 205 -17.14 7.93 -5.95
N SER A 206 -17.69 8.48 -7.04
CA SER A 206 -19.14 8.55 -7.31
C SER A 206 -19.41 7.70 -8.54
N GLY A 207 -20.22 6.65 -8.40
CA GLY A 207 -20.56 5.75 -9.50
C GLY A 207 -20.90 6.48 -10.80
N MET A 208 -20.24 6.06 -11.88
CA MET A 208 -20.56 6.47 -13.24
C MET A 208 -20.46 5.25 -14.16
N ALA A 209 -21.63 4.77 -14.56
CA ALA A 209 -21.91 4.28 -15.92
C ALA A 209 -23.09 5.13 -16.41
N PRO A 210 -23.24 5.44 -17.72
CA PRO A 210 -22.84 4.62 -18.85
C PRO A 210 -21.79 5.24 -19.78
N VAL A 211 -21.14 4.35 -20.55
CA VAL A 211 -20.48 4.70 -21.80
C VAL A 211 -21.55 4.67 -22.90
N GLU A 212 -21.96 5.86 -23.35
CA GLU A 212 -22.39 6.18 -24.71
C GLU A 212 -21.36 7.25 -25.18
N GLU A 213 -20.76 7.26 -26.36
CA GLU A 213 -20.94 6.57 -27.66
C GLU A 213 -19.63 5.89 -28.12
#